data_AF-X1H1J7-F1
#
_entry.id   AF-X1H1J7-F1
#
_cell.length_a   1.000
_cell.length_b   1.000
_cell.length_c   1.000
_cell.angle_alpha   90.00
_cell.angle_beta   90.00
_cell.angle_gamma   90.00
#
_symmetry.space_group_name_H-M   'P 1'
#
loop_
_entity.id
_entity.type
_entity.pdbx_description
1 polymer ?
#
loop_
_entity_poly.entity_id
_entity_poly.type
_entity_poly.pdbx_seq_one_letter_code
_entity_poly.pdbx_strand_id
1 'polypeptide(L)' 'PTDRETTGKIKLGFDINKVYLGMLDESYEEELPYNNGVEIELKPKEIKTIIFEALLYK' A
#
# COMPACT_ATOMS: atom_id res chain seq x y z
N PRO A 1 -9.23 -24.20 -1.51
CA PRO A 1 -8.12 -23.66 -2.33
C PRO A 1 -7.59 -22.39 -1.67
N THR A 2 -6.61 -22.57 -0.78
CA THR A 2 -6.03 -21.50 0.03
C THR A 2 -4.87 -20.81 -0.71
N ASP A 3 -4.51 -21.28 -1.91
CA ASP A 3 -3.32 -20.83 -2.65
C ASP A 3 -3.57 -19.72 -3.68
N ARG A 4 -4.70 -19.00 -3.59
CA ARG A 4 -5.00 -17.93 -4.54
C ARG A 4 -4.46 -16.60 -4.03
N GLU A 5 -3.61 -15.97 -4.84
CA GLU A 5 -3.26 -14.55 -4.68
C GLU A 5 -4.54 -13.72 -4.70
N THR A 6 -4.66 -12.83 -3.70
CA THR A 6 -5.78 -11.91 -3.59
C THR A 6 -5.31 -10.53 -3.98
N THR A 7 -5.91 -9.98 -5.03
CA THR A 7 -5.69 -8.59 -5.43
C THR A 7 -6.79 -7.71 -4.88
N GLY A 8 -6.42 -6.47 -4.55
CA GLY A 8 -7.34 -5.47 -4.02
C GLY A 8 -6.82 -4.06 -4.29
N LYS A 9 -7.70 -3.07 -4.15
CA LYS A 9 -7.32 -1.66 -4.30
C LYS A 9 -7.61 -0.92 -3.00
N ILE A 10 -6.58 -0.30 -2.43
CA ILE A 10 -6.72 0.57 -1.27
C ILE A 10 -6.87 2.01 -1.79
N LYS A 11 -7.96 2.66 -1.40
CA LYS A 11 -8.21 4.07 -1.69
C LYS A 11 -8.54 4.80 -0.40
N LEU A 12 -7.85 5.91 -0.16
CA LEU A 12 -8.08 6.78 0.99
C LEU A 12 -8.99 7.95 0.60
N GLY A 13 -9.75 8.46 1.57
CA GLY A 13 -10.73 9.53 1.37
C GLY A 13 -10.13 10.94 1.35
N PHE A 14 -8.81 11.06 1.30
CA PHE A 14 -8.06 12.31 1.32
C PHE A 14 -6.82 12.20 0.41
N ASP A 15 -6.19 13.33 0.14
CA ASP A 15 -5.08 13.41 -0.82
C ASP A 15 -3.79 12.79 -0.26
N ILE A 16 -3.23 11.89 -1.06
CA ILE A 16 -1.99 11.19 -0.80
C ILE A 16 -0.93 11.74 -1.74
N ASN A 17 0.21 12.13 -1.19
CA ASN A 17 1.36 12.58 -1.96
C ASN A 17 2.04 11.38 -2.62
N LYS A 18 2.38 10.39 -1.78
CA LYS A 18 3.19 9.24 -2.15
C LYS A 18 2.77 8.01 -1.35
N VAL A 19 3.01 6.85 -1.95
CA VAL A 19 2.77 5.55 -1.34
C VAL A 19 4.02 4.73 -1.45
N TYR A 20 4.34 3.97 -0.41
CA TYR A 20 5.51 3.11 -0.38
C TYR A 20 5.16 1.71 0.11
N LEU A 21 5.86 0.71 -0.41
CA LEU A 21 6.01 -0.56 0.27
C LEU A 21 6.92 -0.34 1.47
N GLY A 22 6.47 -0.79 2.64
CA GLY A 22 7.22 -0.73 3.88
C GLY A 22 7.67 -2.12 4.33
N MET A 23 8.72 -2.13 5.12
CA MET A 23 9.09 -3.30 5.91
C MET A 23 8.25 -3.38 7.20
N LEU A 24 8.39 -4.47 7.95
CA LEU A 24 7.69 -4.64 9.23
C LEU A 24 8.16 -3.66 10.32
N ASP A 25 9.35 -3.09 10.17
CA ASP A 25 9.91 -2.06 11.05
C ASP A 25 9.59 -0.63 10.57
N GLU A 26 8.63 -0.49 9.65
CA GLU A 26 8.16 0.78 9.09
C GLU A 26 9.22 1.54 8.27
N SER A 27 10.33 0.90 7.91
CA SER A 27 11.28 1.46 6.96
C SER A 27 10.73 1.42 5.52
N TYR A 28 11.14 2.41 4.73
CA TYR A 28 10.74 2.55 3.33
C TYR A 28 11.54 1.57 2.46
N GLU A 29 10.84 0.77 1.65
CA GLU A 29 11.46 -0.18 0.73
C GLU A 29 11.38 0.31 -0.73
N GLU A 30 10.16 0.51 -1.25
CA GLU A 30 9.92 0.87 -2.65
C GLU A 30 8.79 1.89 -2.79
N GLU A 31 8.92 2.89 -3.68
CA GLU A 31 7.82 3.81 -4.01
C GLU A 31 6.84 3.13 -4.96
N LEU A 32 5.55 3.13 -4.58
CA LEU A 32 4.47 2.52 -5.36
C LEU A 32 3.73 3.56 -6.20
N PRO A 33 3.32 3.21 -7.44
CA PRO A 33 2.50 4.10 -8.24
C PRO A 33 1.12 4.29 -7.59
N TYR A 34 0.74 5.55 -7.39
CA TYR A 34 -0.59 5.90 -6.87
C TYR A 34 -1.45 6.55 -7.96
N ASN A 35 -2.43 5.80 -8.48
CA ASN A 35 -3.42 6.33 -9.43
C ASN A 35 -4.82 6.10 -8.88
N ASN A 36 -5.30 7.08 -8.10
CA ASN A 36 -6.62 7.06 -7.47
C ASN A 36 -6.83 5.80 -6.60
N GLY A 37 -5.80 5.46 -5.82
CA GLY A 37 -5.67 4.24 -5.03
C GLY A 37 -4.43 3.43 -5.44
N VAL A 38 -3.98 2.56 -4.53
CA VAL A 38 -2.87 1.64 -4.74
C VAL A 38 -3.41 0.23 -4.93
N GLU A 39 -2.97 -0.45 -5.98
CA GLU A 39 -3.25 -1.87 -6.19
C GLU A 39 -2.30 -2.69 -5.34
N ILE A 40 -2.85 -3.64 -4.60
CA ILE A 40 -2.10 -4.56 -3.76
C ILE A 40 -2.41 -5.99 -4.17
N GLU A 41 -1.39 -6.82 -4.10
CA GLU A 41 -1.50 -8.26 -4.24
C GLU A 41 -0.98 -8.89 -2.95
N LEU A 42 -1.74 -9.83 -2.40
CA LEU A 42 -1.39 -10.57 -1.20
C LEU A 42 -1.42 -12.06 -1.47
N LYS A 43 -0.31 -12.72 -1.16
CA LYS A 43 -0.22 -14.17 -1.11
C LYS A 43 -0.90 -14.71 0.15
N PRO A 44 -1.28 -15.99 0.15
CA PRO A 44 -1.85 -16.63 1.33
C PRO A 44 -0.91 -16.51 2.53
N LYS A 45 -1.44 -16.00 3.65
CA LYS A 45 -0.71 -15.76 4.91
C LYS A 45 0.42 -14.72 4.83
N GLU A 46 0.49 -13.96 3.74
CA GLU A 46 1.44 -12.84 3.62
C GLU A 46 0.96 -11.64 4.44
N ILE A 47 1.92 -10.91 5.02
CA ILE A 47 1.71 -9.62 5.66
C ILE A 47 2.55 -8.62 4.88
N LYS A 48 1.94 -7.53 4.42
CA LYS A 48 2.61 -6.40 3.78
C LYS A 48 2.34 -5.12 4.56
N THR A 49 3.34 -4.26 4.63
CA THR A 49 3.21 -2.90 5.16
C THR A 49 3.13 -1.93 3.98
N ILE A 50 2.17 -1.02 4.01
CA ILE A 50 2.03 0.06 3.02
C ILE A 50 2.07 1.38 3.78
N ILE A 51 3.00 2.26 3.40
CA ILE A 51 3.19 3.56 4.02
C ILE A 51 2.55 4.61 3.12
N PHE A 52 1.65 5.43 3.67
CA PHE A 52 0.98 6.52 2.98
C PHE A 52 1.49 7.86 3.49
N GLU A 53 2.15 8.63 2.64
CA GLU A 53 2.51 10.01 2.95
C GLU A 53 1.36 10.94 2.51
N ALA A 54 0.62 11.46 3.48
CA ALA A 54 -0.46 12.40 3.24
C ALA A 54 0.09 13.82 3.01
N LEU A 55 -0.54 14.58 2.10
CA LEU A 55 -0.29 16.02 2.02
C LEU A 55 -1.00 16.71 3.19
N LEU A 56 -0.22 17.23 4.14
CA LEU A 56 -0.77 18.11 5.17
C LEU A 56 -1.03 19.48 4.52
N TYR A 57 -2.26 19.74 4.12
CA TYR A 57 -2.70 21.11 3.86
C TYR A 57 -2.64 21.87 5.19
N LYS A 58 -1.72 22.83 5.29
CA LYS A 58 -1.66 23.78 6.41
C LYS A 58 -2.79 24.80 6.32
#